data_AF-A0A2Z5USM1-F1
#
_entry.id   AF-A0A2Z5USM1-F1
#
_cell.length_a   1.000
_cell.length_b   1.000
_cell.length_c   1.000
_cell.angle_alpha   90.00
_cell.angle_beta   90.00
_cell.angle_gamma   90.00
#
_symmetry.space_group_name_H-M   'P 1'
#
loop_
_entity.id
_entity.type
_entity.pdbx_description
1 polymer ?
#
loop_
_entity_poly.entity_id
_entity_poly.type
_entity_poly.pdbx_seq_one_letter_code
_entity_poly.pdbx_strand_id
1 'polypeptide(L)'
;MVFDHHGTVEITADLLNGKGRATEVVRYADIVTFTCLKAFAFDQRFERKDAHDLIYCIENLEGGVGAAQSAFAAALTGPHANAIREALTRLAVRFRDPNPDESYLRDGPVAVASFEDDEADVSADPDLLNARILRQRHAAEVMADFLAPFEI
;
A
#
# COMPACT_ATOMS: atom_id res chain seq x y z
N MET A 1 -0.82 -12.03 13.08
CA MET A 1 -0.80 -10.56 12.96
C MET A 1 0.49 -10.04 13.57
N VAL A 2 1.11 -9.07 12.91
CA VAL A 2 2.42 -8.51 13.25
C VAL A 2 2.24 -7.45 14.36
N PHE A 3 1.78 -7.86 15.54
CA PHE A 3 1.25 -6.92 16.55
C PHE A 3 2.29 -5.99 17.17
N ASP A 4 3.56 -6.35 17.13
CA ASP A 4 4.62 -5.56 17.76
C ASP A 4 5.12 -4.43 16.85
N HIS A 5 4.75 -4.45 15.57
CA HIS A 5 5.11 -3.43 14.58
C HIS A 5 4.11 -2.28 14.59
N HIS A 6 4.45 -1.24 15.35
CA HIS A 6 3.65 -0.03 15.51
C HIS A 6 4.54 1.19 15.72
N GLY A 7 4.06 2.34 15.25
CA GLY A 7 4.60 3.63 15.62
C GLY A 7 3.82 4.24 16.79
N THR A 8 4.42 5.21 17.45
CA THR A 8 3.73 6.09 18.40
C THR A 8 3.93 7.54 18.01
N VAL A 9 2.86 8.31 18.06
CA VAL A 9 2.90 9.76 17.86
C VAL A 9 2.13 10.43 19.00
N GLU A 10 2.69 11.51 19.52
CA GLU A 10 1.99 12.38 20.45
C GLU A 10 1.16 13.38 19.64
N ILE A 11 -0.14 13.41 19.89
CA ILE A 11 -1.07 14.30 19.21
C ILE A 11 -1.69 15.22 20.25
N THR A 12 -1.62 16.51 19.97
CA THR A 12 -2.30 17.54 20.77
C THR A 12 -3.41 18.17 19.94
N ALA A 13 -4.65 18.12 20.43
CA ALA A 13 -5.82 18.63 19.73
C ALA A 13 -6.79 19.34 20.67
N ASP A 14 -7.52 20.32 20.13
CA ASP A 14 -8.58 21.00 20.87
C ASP A 14 -9.83 20.11 20.94
N LEU A 15 -10.43 20.04 22.13
CA LEU A 15 -11.64 19.28 22.39
C LEU A 15 -12.87 20.04 21.88
N LEU A 16 -13.86 19.28 21.38
CA LEU A 16 -15.11 19.82 20.87
C LEU A 16 -15.82 20.71 21.91
N ASN A 17 -16.52 21.74 21.42
CA ASN A 17 -17.31 22.68 22.21
C ASN A 17 -16.50 23.46 23.26
N GLY A 18 -15.25 23.82 22.93
CA GLY A 18 -14.42 24.66 23.78
C GLY A 18 -13.99 24.00 25.09
N LYS A 19 -13.95 22.66 25.13
CA LYS A 19 -13.60 21.89 26.35
C LYS A 19 -12.10 21.86 26.66
N GLY A 20 -11.31 22.78 26.10
CA GLY A 20 -9.87 22.84 26.27
C GLY A 20 -9.12 21.99 25.24
N ARG A 21 -7.95 21.48 25.61
CA ARG A 21 -7.01 20.76 24.75
C ARG A 21 -6.58 19.48 25.43
N ALA A 22 -6.46 18.40 24.66
CA ALA A 22 -5.94 17.12 25.13
C ALA A 22 -4.66 16.77 24.37
N THR A 23 -3.74 16.08 25.06
CA THR A 23 -2.52 15.52 24.49
C THR A 23 -2.52 14.03 24.76
N GLU A 24 -2.49 13.23 23.71
CA GLU A 24 -2.59 11.77 23.78
C GLU A 24 -1.47 11.11 22.97
N VAL A 25 -0.96 9.99 23.47
CA VAL A 25 -0.03 9.14 22.72
C VAL A 25 -0.83 8.10 21.96
N VAL A 26 -0.87 8.25 20.64
CA VAL A 26 -1.59 7.35 19.73
C VAL A 26 -0.61 6.30 19.19
N ARG A 27 -0.99 5.03 19.33
CA ARG A 27 -0.32 3.91 18.66
C ARG A 27 -0.98 3.68 17.31
N TYR A 28 -0.18 3.56 16.27
CA TYR A 28 -0.66 3.29 14.91
C TYR A 28 0.12 2.15 14.26
N ALA A 29 -0.52 1.43 13.35
CA ALA A 29 0.16 0.41 12.56
C ALA A 29 1.26 1.08 11.73
N ASP A 30 2.50 0.61 11.87
CA ASP A 30 3.59 1.09 11.03
C ASP A 30 3.41 0.62 9.57
N ILE A 31 4.30 1.05 8.68
CA ILE A 31 4.23 0.68 7.26
C ILE A 31 4.25 -0.84 7.04
N VAL A 32 4.94 -1.61 7.89
CA VAL A 32 5.05 -3.07 7.75
C VAL A 32 3.72 -3.72 8.11
N THR A 33 3.17 -3.40 9.29
CA THR A 33 1.88 -3.93 9.74
C THR A 33 0.76 -3.51 8.81
N PHE A 34 0.70 -2.23 8.43
CA PHE A 34 -0.33 -1.71 7.55
C PHE A 34 -0.32 -2.44 6.20
N THR A 35 0.85 -2.50 5.55
CA THR A 35 1.02 -3.16 4.26
C THR A 35 0.68 -4.65 4.33
N CYS A 36 1.10 -5.35 5.39
CA CYS A 36 0.73 -6.76 5.58
C CYS A 36 -0.79 -6.91 5.69
N LEU A 37 -1.45 -6.12 6.54
CA LEU A 37 -2.91 -6.18 6.72
C LEU A 37 -3.65 -5.92 5.41
N LYS A 38 -3.20 -4.95 4.62
CA LYS A 38 -3.79 -4.62 3.32
C LYS A 38 -3.51 -5.68 2.26
N ALA A 39 -2.32 -6.27 2.22
CA ALA A 39 -2.00 -7.37 1.33
C ALA A 39 -2.93 -8.58 1.56
N PHE A 40 -3.12 -8.98 2.82
CA PHE A 40 -4.04 -10.07 3.17
C PHE A 40 -5.51 -9.71 2.88
N ALA A 41 -5.91 -8.46 3.17
CA ALA A 41 -7.26 -7.99 2.93
C ALA A 41 -7.61 -7.97 1.44
N PHE A 42 -6.73 -7.37 0.62
CA PHE A 42 -6.92 -7.25 -0.82
C PHE A 42 -6.97 -8.63 -1.49
N ASP A 43 -6.06 -9.54 -1.12
CA ASP A 43 -6.02 -10.88 -1.71
C ASP A 43 -7.27 -11.73 -1.42
N GLN A 44 -8.00 -11.42 -0.34
CA GLN A 44 -9.23 -12.14 0.02
C GLN A 44 -10.49 -11.46 -0.49
N ARG A 45 -10.58 -10.14 -0.39
CA ARG A 45 -11.80 -9.37 -0.64
C ARG A 45 -11.81 -8.68 -1.99
N PHE A 46 -10.64 -8.52 -2.61
CA PHE A 46 -10.47 -7.80 -3.88
C PHE A 46 -11.00 -6.36 -3.84
N GLU A 47 -11.03 -5.76 -2.65
CA GLU A 47 -11.53 -4.42 -2.43
C GLU A 47 -10.53 -3.41 -2.99
N ARG A 48 -10.96 -2.59 -3.95
CA ARG A 48 -10.05 -1.71 -4.71
C ARG A 48 -9.39 -0.66 -3.82
N LYS A 49 -10.11 -0.22 -2.79
CA LYS A 49 -9.57 0.67 -1.77
C LYS A 49 -8.32 0.10 -1.10
N ASP A 50 -8.24 -1.21 -0.87
CA ASP A 50 -7.06 -1.81 -0.24
C ASP A 50 -5.82 -1.74 -1.15
N ALA A 51 -6.00 -1.90 -2.48
CA ALA A 51 -4.94 -1.73 -3.46
C ALA A 51 -4.47 -0.27 -3.54
N HIS A 52 -5.41 0.68 -3.57
CA HIS A 52 -5.09 2.10 -3.49
C HIS A 52 -4.34 2.45 -2.21
N ASP A 53 -4.84 2.02 -1.05
CA ASP A 53 -4.22 2.30 0.26
C ASP A 53 -2.77 1.79 0.32
N LEU A 54 -2.47 0.62 -0.27
CA LEU A 54 -1.11 0.09 -0.37
C LEU A 54 -0.19 1.04 -1.15
N ILE A 55 -0.59 1.43 -2.36
CA ILE A 55 0.23 2.29 -3.22
C ILE A 55 0.37 3.68 -2.60
N TYR A 56 -0.73 4.28 -2.15
CA TYR A 56 -0.74 5.59 -1.54
C TYR A 56 0.20 5.67 -0.34
N CYS A 57 0.15 4.69 0.58
CA CYS A 57 1.01 4.70 1.75
C CYS A 57 2.49 4.46 1.43
N ILE A 58 2.83 3.73 0.36
CA ILE A 58 4.21 3.54 -0.07
C ILE A 58 4.75 4.80 -0.78
N GLU A 59 3.95 5.41 -1.67
CA GLU A 59 4.30 6.64 -2.39
C GLU A 59 4.49 7.83 -1.44
N ASN A 60 3.64 7.95 -0.43
CA ASN A 60 3.60 9.08 0.50
C ASN A 60 4.32 8.83 1.83
N LEU A 61 5.03 7.70 1.96
CA LEU A 61 5.86 7.45 3.14
C LEU A 61 6.99 8.48 3.19
N GLU A 62 7.25 9.04 4.37
CA GLU A 62 8.46 9.85 4.56
C GLU A 62 9.72 9.00 4.29
N GLY A 63 10.59 9.46 3.37
CA GLY A 63 11.71 8.68 2.87
C GLY A 63 11.38 7.71 1.72
N GLY A 64 10.11 7.67 1.29
CA GLY A 64 9.63 6.97 0.10
C GLY A 64 9.79 5.45 0.14
N VAL A 65 9.82 4.84 -1.05
CA VAL A 65 9.94 3.39 -1.24
C VAL A 65 11.16 2.81 -0.52
N GLY A 66 12.30 3.50 -0.52
CA GLY A 66 13.52 3.03 0.16
C GLY A 66 13.37 2.91 1.69
N ALA A 67 12.60 3.80 2.31
CA ALA A 67 12.27 3.70 3.73
C ALA A 67 11.35 2.51 4.01
N ALA A 68 10.36 2.26 3.15
CA ALA A 68 9.49 1.08 3.24
C ALA A 68 10.31 -0.22 3.11
N GLN A 69 11.20 -0.29 2.13
CA GLN A 69 12.10 -1.43 1.93
C GLN A 69 12.98 -1.70 3.17
N SER A 70 13.56 -0.65 3.74
CA SER A 70 14.41 -0.74 4.94
C SER A 70 13.63 -1.25 6.15
N ALA A 71 12.40 -0.76 6.35
CA ALA A 71 11.52 -1.19 7.43
C ALA A 71 11.16 -2.67 7.28
N PHE A 72 10.82 -3.12 6.06
CA PHE A 72 10.53 -4.52 5.77
C PHE A 72 11.75 -5.43 5.94
N ALA A 73 12.93 -5.01 5.48
CA ALA A 73 14.17 -5.75 5.64
C ALA A 73 14.51 -5.98 7.13
N ALA A 74 14.34 -4.94 7.97
CA ALA A 74 14.49 -5.07 9.42
C ALA A 74 13.42 -5.99 10.04
N ALA A 75 12.16 -5.86 9.62
CA ALA A 75 11.06 -6.69 10.14
C ALA A 75 11.23 -8.18 9.80
N LEU A 76 11.83 -8.48 8.64
CA LEU A 76 12.13 -9.84 8.20
C LEU A 76 13.19 -10.56 9.06
N THR A 77 13.96 -9.85 9.89
CA THR A 77 14.86 -10.49 10.87
C THR A 77 14.14 -10.84 12.18
N GLY A 78 12.88 -10.43 12.33
CA GLY A 78 12.08 -10.60 13.54
C GLY A 78 11.23 -11.87 13.57
N PRO A 79 10.46 -12.08 14.66
CA PRO A 79 9.66 -13.29 14.88
C PRO A 79 8.48 -13.44 13.91
N HIS A 80 8.14 -12.39 13.16
CA HIS A 80 7.01 -12.37 12.24
C HIS A 80 7.40 -12.51 10.76
N ALA A 81 8.67 -12.83 10.48
CA ALA A 81 9.21 -12.94 9.12
C ALA A 81 8.34 -13.77 8.17
N ASN A 82 7.78 -14.89 8.63
CA ASN A 82 6.94 -15.76 7.80
C ASN A 82 5.66 -15.04 7.30
N ALA A 83 4.97 -14.32 8.19
CA ALA A 83 3.76 -13.59 7.82
C ALA A 83 4.08 -12.42 6.87
N ILE A 84 5.24 -11.78 7.07
CA ILE A 84 5.71 -10.69 6.20
C ILE A 84 6.06 -11.22 4.81
N ARG A 85 6.78 -12.35 4.71
CA ARG A 85 7.07 -13.01 3.42
C ARG A 85 5.79 -13.40 2.71
N GLU A 86 4.81 -13.95 3.41
CA GLU A 86 3.53 -14.31 2.83
C GLU A 86 2.77 -13.08 2.28
N ALA A 87 2.80 -11.96 2.99
CA ALA A 87 2.25 -10.70 2.49
C ALA A 87 2.98 -10.22 1.21
N LEU A 88 4.32 -10.25 1.21
CA LEU A 88 5.12 -9.89 0.02
C LEU A 88 4.80 -10.79 -1.18
N THR A 89 4.66 -12.11 -0.97
CA THR A 89 4.27 -13.05 -2.04
C THR A 89 2.88 -12.73 -2.60
N ARG A 90 1.90 -12.41 -1.74
CA ARG A 90 0.55 -12.02 -2.18
C ARG A 90 0.59 -10.72 -2.99
N LEU A 91 1.36 -9.73 -2.56
CA LEU A 91 1.56 -8.49 -3.34
C LEU A 91 2.20 -8.80 -4.70
N ALA A 92 3.21 -9.65 -4.75
CA ALA A 92 3.83 -10.05 -6.01
C ALA A 92 2.82 -10.71 -6.97
N VAL A 93 1.95 -11.59 -6.46
CA VAL A 93 0.89 -12.21 -7.27
C VAL A 93 -0.07 -11.17 -7.86
N ARG A 94 -0.47 -10.19 -7.05
CA ARG A 94 -1.47 -9.17 -7.42
C ARG A 94 -0.94 -8.02 -8.28
N PHE A 95 0.36 -7.75 -8.22
CA PHE A 95 0.94 -6.57 -8.88
C PHE A 95 1.98 -6.90 -9.94
N ARG A 96 2.55 -8.11 -9.97
CA ARG A 96 3.56 -8.49 -10.97
C ARG A 96 3.01 -9.50 -11.95
N ASP A 97 3.37 -9.30 -13.22
CA ASP A 97 3.17 -10.27 -14.28
C ASP A 97 4.53 -10.90 -14.68
N PRO A 98 4.57 -12.18 -15.12
CA PRO A 98 5.76 -12.77 -15.70
C PRO A 98 6.37 -11.95 -16.86
N ASN A 99 5.54 -11.24 -17.62
CA ASN A 99 5.97 -10.18 -18.51
C ASN A 99 5.94 -8.84 -17.77
N PRO A 100 7.09 -8.24 -17.37
CA PRO A 100 7.09 -6.99 -16.61
C PRO A 100 6.29 -5.86 -17.27
N ASP A 101 6.31 -5.79 -18.61
CA ASP A 101 5.59 -4.78 -19.38
C ASP A 101 4.06 -4.89 -19.28
N GLU A 102 3.54 -6.05 -18.82
CA GLU A 102 2.12 -6.33 -18.61
C GLU A 102 1.70 -6.23 -17.14
N SER A 103 2.62 -5.91 -16.21
CA SER A 103 2.29 -5.81 -14.77
C SER A 103 1.18 -4.79 -14.49
N TYR A 104 1.08 -3.73 -15.29
CA TYR A 104 0.01 -2.73 -15.18
C TYR A 104 -1.40 -3.28 -15.47
N LEU A 105 -1.51 -4.45 -16.13
CA LEU A 105 -2.78 -5.12 -16.41
C LEU A 105 -3.23 -6.03 -15.26
N ARG A 106 -2.41 -6.21 -14.21
CA ARG A 106 -2.75 -7.04 -13.05
C ARG A 106 -3.83 -6.38 -12.21
N ASP A 107 -4.52 -7.19 -11.40
CA ASP A 107 -5.67 -6.74 -10.61
C ASP A 107 -5.31 -5.63 -9.61
N GLY A 108 -4.10 -5.63 -9.05
CA GLY A 108 -3.60 -4.57 -8.18
C GLY A 108 -3.58 -3.18 -8.85
N PRO A 109 -2.73 -2.95 -9.87
CA PRO A 109 -2.64 -1.65 -10.54
C PRO A 109 -3.96 -1.19 -11.18
N VAL A 110 -4.74 -2.12 -11.73
CA VAL A 110 -6.09 -1.82 -12.27
C VAL A 110 -7.03 -1.35 -11.17
N ALA A 111 -7.04 -2.01 -10.01
CA ALA A 111 -7.86 -1.62 -8.88
C ALA A 111 -7.49 -0.24 -8.34
N VAL A 112 -6.19 0.09 -8.27
CA VAL A 112 -5.72 1.42 -7.84
C VAL A 112 -6.31 2.51 -8.73
N ALA A 113 -6.11 2.41 -10.05
CA ALA A 113 -6.56 3.43 -10.97
C ALA A 113 -8.10 3.54 -11.01
N SER A 114 -8.80 2.41 -10.98
CA SER A 114 -10.27 2.37 -10.95
C SER A 114 -10.88 2.90 -9.65
N PHE A 115 -10.13 2.91 -8.54
CA PHE A 115 -10.60 3.49 -7.29
C PHE A 115 -10.45 5.01 -7.30
N GLU A 116 -9.36 5.54 -7.84
CA GLU A 116 -9.05 6.98 -7.85
C GLU A 116 -9.99 7.80 -8.75
N ASP A 117 -10.63 7.17 -9.72
CA ASP A 117 -11.59 7.81 -10.63
C ASP A 117 -13.04 7.40 -10.38
N ASP A 118 -13.33 6.91 -9.16
CA ASP A 118 -14.68 6.54 -8.71
C ASP A 118 -15.40 5.57 -9.65
N GLU A 119 -14.66 4.62 -10.24
CA GLU A 119 -15.17 3.63 -11.19
C GLU A 119 -15.80 4.24 -12.46
N ALA A 120 -15.36 5.44 -12.86
CA ALA A 120 -15.85 6.08 -14.07
C ALA A 120 -15.70 5.18 -15.30
N ASP A 121 -16.70 5.20 -16.19
CA ASP A 121 -16.54 4.63 -17.53
C ASP A 121 -15.68 5.57 -18.37
N VAL A 122 -14.39 5.24 -18.47
CA VAL A 122 -13.40 6.00 -19.26
C VAL A 122 -13.27 5.47 -20.69
N SER A 123 -14.01 4.42 -21.08
CA SER A 123 -13.81 3.75 -22.37
C SER A 123 -14.20 4.60 -23.58
N ALA A 124 -15.14 5.52 -23.39
CA ALA A 124 -15.63 6.43 -24.42
C ALA A 124 -14.71 7.66 -24.63
N ASP A 125 -13.81 7.95 -23.67
CA ASP A 125 -12.91 9.09 -23.70
C ASP A 125 -11.46 8.62 -23.76
N PRO A 126 -10.80 8.73 -24.93
CA PRO A 126 -9.41 8.31 -25.09
C PRO A 126 -8.42 8.97 -24.12
N ASP A 127 -8.66 10.21 -23.71
CA ASP A 127 -7.75 10.93 -22.81
C ASP A 127 -7.89 10.41 -21.38
N LEU A 128 -9.11 10.16 -20.91
CA LEU A 128 -9.36 9.52 -19.61
C LEU A 128 -8.84 8.08 -19.58
N LEU A 129 -9.01 7.32 -20.66
CA LEU A 129 -8.46 5.98 -20.78
C LEU A 129 -6.93 5.99 -20.70
N ASN A 130 -6.27 6.90 -21.42
CA ASN A 130 -4.82 7.05 -21.39
C ASN A 130 -4.33 7.44 -19.98
N ALA A 131 -5.00 8.39 -19.30
CA ALA A 131 -4.67 8.77 -17.94
C ALA A 131 -4.79 7.58 -16.96
N ARG A 132 -5.86 6.78 -17.08
CA ARG A 132 -6.04 5.56 -16.28
C ARG A 132 -4.92 4.56 -16.53
N ILE A 133 -4.55 4.31 -17.78
CA ILE A 133 -3.44 3.40 -18.13
C ILE A 133 -2.10 3.90 -17.58
N LEU A 134 -1.84 5.21 -17.65
CA LEU A 134 -0.63 5.79 -17.06
C LEU A 134 -0.59 5.58 -15.54
N ARG A 135 -1.71 5.78 -14.84
CA ARG A 135 -1.78 5.51 -13.41
C ARG A 135 -1.56 4.04 -13.06
N GLN A 136 -2.12 3.12 -13.84
CA GLN A 136 -1.87 1.68 -13.69
C GLN A 136 -0.38 1.35 -13.85
N ARG A 137 0.29 1.92 -14.86
CA ARG A 137 1.73 1.73 -15.06
C ARG A 137 2.54 2.25 -13.89
N HIS A 138 2.19 3.43 -13.38
CA HIS A 138 2.86 4.00 -12.22
C HIS A 138 2.67 3.15 -10.96
N ALA A 139 1.45 2.69 -10.69
CA ALA A 139 1.18 1.80 -9.55
C ALA A 139 1.97 0.47 -9.64
N ALA A 140 2.09 -0.08 -10.85
CA ALA A 140 2.91 -1.27 -11.10
C ALA A 140 4.40 -1.00 -10.85
N GLU A 141 4.91 0.15 -11.29
CA GLU A 141 6.30 0.58 -11.07
C GLU A 141 6.61 0.74 -9.58
N VAL A 142 5.78 1.48 -8.84
CA VAL A 142 5.94 1.66 -7.38
C VAL A 142 6.01 0.32 -6.65
N MET A 143 5.11 -0.62 -6.99
CA MET A 143 5.12 -1.93 -6.36
C MET A 143 6.31 -2.79 -6.81
N ALA A 144 6.72 -2.70 -8.08
CA ALA A 144 7.90 -3.38 -8.57
C ALA A 144 9.16 -2.90 -7.83
N ASP A 145 9.32 -1.58 -7.67
CA ASP A 145 10.41 -0.99 -6.90
C ASP A 145 10.36 -1.42 -5.45
N PHE A 146 9.19 -1.34 -4.80
CA PHE A 146 9.03 -1.78 -3.42
C PHE A 146 9.43 -3.25 -3.23
N LEU A 147 9.05 -4.13 -4.16
CA LEU A 147 9.31 -5.57 -4.07
C LEU A 147 10.72 -5.98 -4.51
N ALA A 148 11.44 -5.13 -5.24
CA ALA A 148 12.75 -5.44 -5.84
C ALA A 148 13.81 -6.06 -4.90
N PRO A 149 13.97 -5.63 -3.63
CA PRO A 149 15.04 -6.16 -2.77
C PRO A 149 14.68 -7.48 -2.07
N PHE A 150 13.45 -7.99 -2.24
CA PHE A 150 12.99 -9.18 -1.54
C PHE A 150 13.02 -10.39 -2.47
N GLU A 151 13.61 -11.50 -2.00
CA GLU A 151 13.46 -12.80 -2.65
C GLU A 151 12.07 -13.35 -2.31
N ILE A 152 11.21 -13.44 -3.33
CA ILE A 152 9.79 -13.82 -3.24
C ILE A 152 9.43 -14.83 -4.32
#